data_AF-A0A349W338-F1
#
_entry.id   AF-A0A349W338-F1
#
_cell.length_a   1.000
_cell.length_b   1.000
_cell.length_c   1.000
_cell.angle_alpha   90.00
_cell.angle_beta   90.00
_cell.angle_gamma   90.00
#
_symmetry.space_group_name_H-M   'P 1'
#
loop_
_entity.id
_entity.type
_entity.pdbx_description
1 polymer ?
#
loop_
_entity_poly.entity_id
_entity_poly.type
_entity_poly.pdbx_seq_one_letter_code
_entity_poly.pdbx_strand_id
1 'polypeptide(L)'
;KFDFIELYEARREFRDEILDVIGTDLNGYILDDCAIDYLEQTDIEHLNPNNILDSEGIKKITELTAKQNINANFIRRDEEKLIKKQNVEAREAILELDRQLAEKEEKQKREIDNIRAREEAEIAKVREEERLKYESVRISTEEQLAVQEENKLRQIIIAEKNKQRTDAVEAERVEKDRALEQTERERIVTLAQIDKERSIETEKKSIQGVIKERVQLEKGVVEEQQGVKDIEVFREVERKKQAGVIAASQEAEEKLISTVKAAEAAKIAAEQEAEKKVIDAEAARKIAEKRAQELLIDAEAKKEASLKEAESRKIIAEAQAKEEAALGLSEAEVMVAKAEAEEKQGTVEASVIEKKAEAMRKEGLAQAEVVREKALAEAKGIEEKAEAMKKLDGVGRDHEEFKLQLQKERDIELAHINIQKDIAQAQAGVLSEALKTAKIDIVGGETMFFENIVRQVSNSKGFDHLIDNSKHATAIKNSLIGPDGQGDLADKVRGLADKYGISTNDIKNLTVSAALIKLQQAATDAENGEDTSFINSLFGLAKNLGISNKKLS
;
A
#
# COMPACT_ATOMS: atom_id res chain seq x y z
N LYS A 1 59.52 -43.20 4.38
CA LYS A 1 58.64 -44.38 4.13
C LYS A 1 57.59 -44.48 5.23
N PHE A 2 57.92 -44.11 6.47
CA PHE A 2 56.97 -43.90 7.54
C PHE A 2 57.00 -42.43 7.99
N ASP A 3 55.85 -41.83 8.23
CA ASP A 3 55.73 -40.58 8.99
C ASP A 3 55.77 -40.86 10.51
N PHE A 4 56.08 -39.84 11.33
CA PHE A 4 56.25 -39.99 12.79
C PHE A 4 55.07 -40.70 13.47
N ILE A 5 53.84 -40.43 13.04
CA ILE A 5 52.63 -41.06 13.57
C ILE A 5 52.54 -42.53 13.12
N GLU A 6 52.93 -42.82 11.89
CA GLU A 6 52.89 -44.17 11.31
C GLU A 6 53.92 -45.11 11.96
N LEU A 7 55.02 -44.60 12.51
CA LEU A 7 56.01 -45.39 13.28
C LEU A 7 55.42 -45.97 14.58
N TYR A 8 54.38 -45.35 15.14
CA TYR A 8 53.65 -45.92 16.29
C TYR A 8 52.66 -47.00 15.87
N GLU A 9 52.07 -46.88 14.67
CA GLU A 9 51.06 -47.82 14.17
C GLU A 9 51.71 -49.04 13.50
N ALA A 10 52.81 -48.86 12.77
CA ALA A 10 53.52 -49.89 11.99
C ALA A 10 54.79 -50.42 12.69
N ARG A 11 54.78 -50.54 14.03
CA ARG A 11 55.95 -50.99 14.82
C ARG A 11 56.54 -52.34 14.40
N ARG A 12 55.69 -53.27 13.93
CA ARG A 12 56.14 -54.60 13.45
C ARG A 12 56.95 -54.46 12.16
N GLU A 13 56.44 -53.70 11.19
CA GLU A 13 57.13 -53.50 9.91
C GLU A 13 58.47 -52.79 10.11
N PHE A 14 58.53 -51.81 11.01
CA PHE A 14 59.79 -51.14 11.34
C PHE A 14 60.80 -52.07 12.01
N ARG A 15 60.38 -52.93 12.94
CA ARG A 15 61.24 -53.95 13.55
C ARG A 15 61.78 -54.93 12.50
N ASP A 16 60.91 -55.43 11.64
CA ASP A 16 61.28 -56.41 10.63
C ASP A 16 62.28 -55.78 9.62
N GLU A 17 62.11 -54.49 9.25
CA GLU A 17 63.10 -53.75 8.45
C GLU A 17 64.45 -53.57 9.18
N ILE A 18 64.47 -53.39 10.51
CA ILE A 18 65.73 -53.31 11.30
C ILE A 18 66.50 -54.63 11.21
N LEU A 19 65.80 -55.75 11.34
CA LEU A 19 66.40 -57.09 11.25
C LEU A 19 66.99 -57.34 9.86
N ASP A 20 66.26 -56.96 8.80
CA ASP A 20 66.72 -57.12 7.42
C ASP A 20 67.98 -56.29 7.10
N VAL A 21 68.07 -55.05 7.61
CA VAL A 21 69.16 -54.12 7.27
C VAL A 21 70.41 -54.32 8.14
N ILE A 22 70.24 -54.53 9.45
CA ILE A 22 71.36 -54.58 10.41
C ILE A 22 71.73 -56.03 10.79
N GLY A 23 70.79 -56.96 10.70
CA GLY A 23 70.95 -58.30 11.26
C GLY A 23 72.05 -59.16 10.63
N THR A 24 72.53 -58.80 9.44
CA THR A 24 73.57 -59.57 8.73
C THR A 24 75.00 -59.09 8.97
N ASP A 25 75.24 -57.87 9.46
CA ASP A 25 76.58 -57.26 9.43
C ASP A 25 76.94 -56.51 10.73
N LEU A 26 76.94 -57.22 11.85
CA LEU A 26 77.26 -56.70 13.18
C LEU A 26 78.63 -57.21 13.69
N ASN A 27 79.72 -56.87 13.00
CA ASN A 27 81.10 -57.16 13.43
C ASN A 27 81.32 -58.61 13.94
N GLY A 28 80.73 -59.59 13.25
CA GLY A 28 80.84 -61.01 13.60
C GLY A 28 79.70 -61.60 14.43
N TYR A 29 78.67 -60.82 14.75
CA TYR A 29 77.41 -61.28 15.36
C TYR A 29 76.24 -61.14 14.38
N ILE A 30 75.24 -62.02 14.50
CA ILE A 30 73.97 -61.97 13.74
C ILE A 30 72.87 -61.59 14.72
N LEU A 31 72.03 -60.61 14.35
CA LEU A 31 70.87 -60.21 15.15
C LEU A 31 69.70 -61.15 14.82
N ASP A 32 69.25 -61.94 15.80
CA ASP A 32 68.20 -62.97 15.61
C ASP A 32 66.77 -62.38 15.77
N ASP A 33 66.57 -61.50 16.75
CA ASP A 33 65.31 -60.78 16.97
C ASP A 33 65.57 -59.40 17.63
N CYS A 34 64.65 -58.47 17.46
CA CYS A 34 64.69 -57.11 18.00
C CYS A 34 63.34 -56.76 18.63
N ALA A 35 63.32 -56.21 19.84
CA ALA A 35 62.11 -55.66 20.44
C ALA A 35 62.27 -54.16 20.69
N ILE A 36 61.27 -53.38 20.29
CA ILE A 36 61.23 -51.94 20.54
C ILE A 36 60.48 -51.71 21.85
N ASP A 37 61.23 -51.41 22.91
CA ASP A 37 60.68 -51.18 24.25
C ASP A 37 60.04 -49.79 24.38
N TYR A 38 60.79 -48.76 23.99
CA TYR A 38 60.35 -47.36 24.05
C TYR A 38 60.71 -46.63 22.77
N LEU A 39 59.73 -45.92 22.20
CA LEU A 39 59.88 -45.11 21.01
C LEU A 39 59.18 -43.78 21.27
N GLU A 40 59.95 -42.75 21.57
CA GLU A 40 59.50 -41.37 21.70
C GLU A 40 60.46 -40.41 20.99
N GLN A 41 59.94 -39.23 20.65
CA GLN A 41 60.75 -38.16 20.12
C GLN A 41 61.72 -37.68 21.20
N THR A 42 62.99 -37.55 20.87
CA THR A 42 63.98 -36.90 21.73
C THR A 42 63.58 -35.46 22.01
N ASP A 43 63.53 -35.05 23.28
CA ASP A 43 63.19 -33.68 23.67
C ASP A 43 64.04 -32.63 22.95
N ILE A 44 63.42 -31.49 22.65
CA ILE A 44 64.06 -30.38 21.92
C ILE A 44 65.33 -29.88 22.63
N GLU A 45 65.38 -29.97 23.96
CA GLU A 45 66.51 -29.55 24.77
C GLU A 45 67.78 -30.40 24.55
N HIS A 46 67.61 -31.65 24.09
CA HIS A 46 68.71 -32.57 23.83
C HIS A 46 69.18 -32.54 22.37
N LEU A 47 68.53 -31.76 21.49
CA LEU A 47 68.90 -31.60 20.08
C LEU A 47 69.90 -30.45 19.92
N ASN A 48 70.99 -30.65 19.18
CA ASN A 48 72.00 -29.61 18.99
C ASN A 48 71.65 -28.70 17.79
N PRO A 49 71.37 -27.40 17.98
CA PRO A 49 71.00 -26.51 16.88
C PRO A 49 72.08 -26.32 15.81
N ASN A 50 73.33 -26.68 16.11
CA ASN A 50 74.47 -26.58 15.18
C ASN A 50 74.72 -27.89 14.39
N ASN A 51 73.98 -28.97 14.67
CA ASN A 51 74.03 -30.21 13.90
C ASN A 51 72.92 -30.19 12.83
N ILE A 52 73.27 -30.42 11.57
CA ILE A 52 72.35 -30.29 10.44
C ILE A 52 71.12 -31.22 10.54
N LEU A 53 71.29 -32.43 11.06
CA LEU A 53 70.20 -33.39 11.23
C LEU A 53 69.25 -32.96 12.36
N ASP A 54 69.82 -32.50 13.47
CA ASP A 54 69.05 -32.01 14.62
C ASP A 54 68.30 -30.73 14.27
N SER A 55 68.90 -29.81 13.49
CA SER A 55 68.24 -28.59 13.02
C SER A 55 67.01 -28.89 12.15
N GLU A 56 67.10 -29.87 11.24
CA GLU A 56 65.95 -30.31 10.44
C GLU A 56 64.86 -30.94 11.31
N GLY A 57 65.27 -31.74 12.31
CA GLY A 57 64.38 -32.30 13.33
C GLY A 57 63.62 -31.21 14.09
N ILE A 58 64.33 -30.25 14.68
CA ILE A 58 63.75 -29.11 15.42
C ILE A 58 62.75 -28.35 14.54
N LYS A 59 63.12 -28.07 13.27
CA LYS A 59 62.24 -27.38 12.31
C LYS A 59 60.94 -28.17 12.10
N LYS A 60 61.04 -29.48 11.86
CA LYS A 60 59.87 -30.34 11.59
C LYS A 60 58.95 -30.47 12.82
N ILE A 61 59.53 -30.64 14.01
CA ILE A 61 58.77 -30.70 15.27
C ILE A 61 58.04 -29.37 15.51
N THR A 62 58.73 -28.25 15.34
CA THR A 62 58.14 -26.92 15.51
C THR A 62 56.98 -26.70 14.54
N GLU A 63 57.14 -27.10 13.27
CA GLU A 63 56.10 -26.96 12.24
C GLU A 63 54.85 -27.80 12.57
N LEU A 64 55.03 -29.07 12.94
CA LEU A 64 53.92 -29.97 13.27
C LEU A 64 53.20 -29.52 14.55
N THR A 65 53.95 -29.16 15.59
CA THR A 65 53.40 -28.65 16.85
C THR A 65 52.63 -27.34 16.62
N ALA A 66 53.15 -26.43 15.79
CA ALA A 66 52.44 -25.20 15.43
C ALA A 66 51.13 -25.48 14.70
N LYS A 67 51.12 -26.39 13.71
CA LYS A 67 49.89 -26.80 13.00
C LYS A 67 48.85 -27.38 13.95
N GLN A 68 49.26 -28.27 14.85
CA GLN A 68 48.35 -28.87 15.83
C GLN A 68 47.81 -27.82 16.82
N ASN A 69 48.64 -26.90 17.28
CA ASN A 69 48.21 -25.82 18.17
C ASN A 69 47.21 -24.87 17.48
N ILE A 70 47.41 -24.55 16.20
CA ILE A 70 46.47 -23.76 15.40
C ILE A 70 45.14 -24.49 15.26
N ASN A 71 45.17 -25.79 14.91
CA ASN A 71 43.96 -26.59 14.79
C ASN A 71 43.22 -26.71 16.13
N ALA A 72 43.94 -26.94 17.24
CA ALA A 72 43.36 -27.01 18.57
C ALA A 72 42.73 -25.66 18.99
N ASN A 73 43.37 -24.54 18.66
CA ASN A 73 42.81 -23.21 18.89
C ASN A 73 41.55 -22.98 18.05
N PHE A 74 41.59 -23.33 16.77
CA PHE A 74 40.46 -23.22 15.86
C PHE A 74 39.25 -24.00 16.37
N ILE A 75 39.44 -25.26 16.77
CA ILE A 75 38.38 -26.10 17.33
C ILE A 75 37.77 -25.46 18.58
N ARG A 76 38.61 -25.00 19.52
CA ARG A 76 38.14 -24.32 20.75
C ARG A 76 37.34 -23.05 20.43
N ARG A 77 37.79 -22.23 19.47
CA ARG A 77 37.10 -21.00 19.09
C ARG A 77 35.79 -21.27 18.36
N ASP A 78 35.75 -22.31 17.53
CA ASP A 78 34.52 -22.70 16.83
C ASP A 78 33.49 -23.29 17.81
N GLU A 79 33.94 -24.09 18.79
CA GLU A 79 33.12 -24.56 19.91
C GLU A 79 32.53 -23.38 20.70
N GLU A 80 33.35 -22.41 21.13
CA GLU A 80 32.88 -21.20 21.82
C GLU A 80 31.85 -20.44 21.00
N LYS A 81 32.08 -20.29 19.69
CA LYS A 81 31.19 -19.60 18.76
C LYS A 81 29.85 -20.34 18.62
N LEU A 82 29.87 -21.66 18.49
CA LEU A 82 28.67 -22.49 18.38
C LEU A 82 27.83 -22.44 19.66
N ILE A 83 28.48 -22.58 20.83
CA ILE A 83 27.82 -22.45 22.13
C ILE A 83 27.20 -21.06 22.27
N LYS A 84 27.94 -20.00 21.90
CA LYS A 84 27.43 -18.63 21.99
C LYS A 84 26.23 -18.42 21.06
N LYS A 85 26.27 -18.96 19.84
CA LYS A 85 25.16 -18.90 18.88
C LYS A 85 23.92 -19.60 19.42
N GLN A 86 24.04 -20.83 19.90
CA GLN A 86 22.94 -21.58 20.51
C GLN A 86 22.34 -20.86 21.73
N ASN A 87 23.19 -20.24 22.57
CA ASN A 87 22.73 -19.47 23.72
C ASN A 87 21.96 -18.20 23.31
N VAL A 88 22.38 -17.53 22.24
CA VAL A 88 21.65 -16.36 21.70
C VAL A 88 20.30 -16.80 21.14
N GLU A 89 20.27 -17.84 20.29
CA GLU A 89 19.04 -18.38 19.71
C GLU A 89 18.06 -18.86 20.80
N ALA A 90 18.54 -19.58 21.81
CA ALA A 90 17.72 -20.02 22.94
C ALA A 90 17.16 -18.83 23.73
N ARG A 91 17.96 -17.78 23.94
CA ARG A 91 17.52 -16.59 24.68
C ARG A 91 16.52 -15.76 23.89
N GLU A 92 16.70 -15.63 22.57
CA GLU A 92 15.72 -15.00 21.68
C GLU A 92 14.39 -15.76 21.70
N ALA A 93 14.43 -17.10 21.60
CA ALA A 93 13.24 -17.93 21.69
C ALA A 93 12.52 -17.81 23.04
N ILE A 94 13.27 -17.78 24.15
CA ILE A 94 12.70 -17.55 25.50
C ILE A 94 12.02 -16.18 25.56
N LEU A 95 12.69 -15.12 25.11
CA LEU A 95 12.12 -13.76 25.14
C LEU A 95 10.87 -13.64 24.27
N GLU A 96 10.83 -14.33 23.13
CA GLU A 96 9.63 -14.35 22.28
C GLU A 96 8.47 -15.10 22.93
N LEU A 97 8.74 -16.25 23.58
CA LEU A 97 7.74 -16.98 24.35
C LEU A 97 7.24 -16.14 25.55
N ASP A 98 8.13 -15.46 26.27
CA ASP A 98 7.76 -14.57 27.38
C ASP A 98 6.90 -13.41 26.89
N ARG A 99 7.22 -12.81 25.72
CA ARG A 99 6.38 -11.78 25.10
C ARG A 99 4.99 -12.34 24.77
N GLN A 100 4.93 -13.52 24.17
CA GLN A 100 3.65 -14.16 23.84
C GLN A 100 2.83 -14.48 25.10
N LEU A 101 3.48 -14.95 26.16
CA LEU A 101 2.83 -15.23 27.45
C LEU A 101 2.27 -13.95 28.05
N ALA A 102 3.06 -12.87 28.13
CA ALA A 102 2.62 -11.58 28.64
C ALA A 102 1.46 -10.99 27.82
N GLU A 103 1.52 -11.06 26.49
CA GLU A 103 0.42 -10.63 25.61
C GLU A 103 -0.87 -11.45 25.85
N LYS A 104 -0.73 -12.76 26.08
CA LYS A 104 -1.88 -13.64 26.35
C LYS A 104 -2.47 -13.39 27.73
N GLU A 105 -1.66 -13.18 28.74
CA GLU A 105 -2.09 -12.82 30.09
C GLU A 105 -2.83 -11.48 30.10
N GLU A 106 -2.29 -10.44 29.45
CA GLU A 106 -2.96 -9.15 29.36
C GLU A 106 -4.25 -9.23 28.51
N LYS A 107 -4.27 -10.03 27.43
CA LYS A 107 -5.52 -10.30 26.70
C LYS A 107 -6.56 -10.98 27.58
N GLN A 108 -6.18 -12.03 28.30
CA GLN A 108 -7.06 -12.74 29.22
C GLN A 108 -7.59 -11.81 30.31
N LYS A 109 -6.73 -10.97 30.90
CA LYS A 109 -7.12 -9.99 31.92
C LYS A 109 -8.13 -8.99 31.38
N ARG A 110 -7.90 -8.41 30.20
CA ARG A 110 -8.88 -7.53 29.53
C ARG A 110 -10.20 -8.23 29.22
N GLU A 111 -10.16 -9.48 28.78
CA GLU A 111 -11.38 -10.27 28.52
C GLU A 111 -12.16 -10.51 29.81
N ILE A 112 -11.48 -10.90 30.89
CA ILE A 112 -12.09 -11.07 32.21
C ILE A 112 -12.69 -9.75 32.71
N ASP A 113 -11.98 -8.63 32.60
CA ASP A 113 -12.47 -7.34 33.04
C ASP A 113 -13.68 -6.87 32.22
N ASN A 114 -13.67 -7.08 30.89
CA ASN A 114 -14.82 -6.78 30.04
C ASN A 114 -16.04 -7.65 30.38
N ILE A 115 -15.84 -8.95 30.61
CA ILE A 115 -16.92 -9.86 31.03
C ILE A 115 -17.45 -9.41 32.39
N ARG A 116 -16.58 -9.13 33.36
CA ARG A 116 -16.98 -8.67 34.70
C ARG A 116 -17.77 -7.36 34.62
N ALA A 117 -17.28 -6.38 33.87
CA ALA A 117 -17.98 -5.10 33.69
C ALA A 117 -19.36 -5.27 33.03
N ARG A 118 -19.47 -6.19 32.04
CA ARG A 118 -20.74 -6.49 31.38
C ARG A 118 -21.73 -7.19 32.31
N GLU A 119 -21.27 -8.20 33.05
CA GLU A 119 -22.08 -8.91 34.05
C GLU A 119 -22.52 -7.97 35.18
N GLU A 120 -21.62 -7.11 35.69
CA GLU A 120 -21.97 -6.11 36.71
C GLU A 120 -23.02 -5.12 36.20
N ALA A 121 -22.93 -4.68 34.94
CA ALA A 121 -23.93 -3.80 34.33
C ALA A 121 -25.30 -4.51 34.15
N GLU A 122 -25.30 -5.76 33.71
CA GLU A 122 -26.51 -6.61 33.64
C GLU A 122 -27.14 -6.79 35.03
N ILE A 123 -26.34 -7.16 36.03
CA ILE A 123 -26.79 -7.32 37.42
C ILE A 123 -27.38 -6.00 37.95
N ALA A 124 -26.73 -4.87 37.70
CA ALA A 124 -27.22 -3.57 38.12
C ALA A 124 -28.56 -3.23 37.45
N LYS A 125 -28.69 -3.49 36.14
CA LYS A 125 -29.93 -3.28 35.40
C LYS A 125 -31.07 -4.14 35.95
N VAL A 126 -30.84 -5.45 36.12
CA VAL A 126 -31.84 -6.37 36.69
C VAL A 126 -32.21 -5.95 38.11
N ARG A 127 -31.24 -5.49 38.91
CA ARG A 127 -31.49 -5.01 40.28
C ARG A 127 -32.40 -3.77 40.30
N GLU A 128 -32.15 -2.80 39.42
CA GLU A 128 -33.01 -1.62 39.31
C GLU A 128 -34.39 -1.96 38.71
N GLU A 129 -34.48 -2.91 37.79
CA GLU A 129 -35.77 -3.40 37.26
C GLU A 129 -36.61 -4.09 38.34
N GLU A 130 -36.01 -5.00 39.12
CA GLU A 130 -36.69 -5.63 40.25
C GLU A 130 -37.07 -4.62 41.35
N ARG A 131 -36.22 -3.61 41.58
CA ARG A 131 -36.55 -2.50 42.50
C ARG A 131 -37.73 -1.67 42.00
N LEU A 132 -37.75 -1.31 40.73
CA LEU A 132 -38.84 -0.56 40.11
C LEU A 132 -40.15 -1.36 40.19
N LYS A 133 -40.10 -2.67 39.96
CA LYS A 133 -41.25 -3.56 40.12
C LYS A 133 -41.74 -3.61 41.56
N TYR A 134 -40.84 -3.78 42.54
CA TYR A 134 -41.18 -3.74 43.97
C TYR A 134 -41.84 -2.41 44.35
N GLU A 135 -41.23 -1.28 43.96
CA GLU A 135 -41.75 0.05 44.24
C GLU A 135 -43.10 0.30 43.56
N SER A 136 -43.28 -0.14 42.31
CA SER A 136 -44.56 0.01 41.61
C SER A 136 -45.69 -0.76 42.30
N VAL A 137 -45.40 -1.96 42.80
CA VAL A 137 -46.38 -2.76 43.53
C VAL A 137 -46.67 -2.09 44.87
N ARG A 138 -45.64 -1.61 45.58
CA ARG A 138 -45.81 -0.89 46.85
C ARG A 138 -46.67 0.35 46.68
N ILE A 139 -46.35 1.23 45.73
CA ILE A 139 -47.10 2.46 45.44
C ILE A 139 -48.54 2.12 45.06
N SER A 140 -48.76 1.16 44.16
CA SER A 140 -50.11 0.76 43.78
C SER A 140 -50.91 0.22 44.97
N THR A 141 -50.29 -0.56 45.85
CA THR A 141 -50.96 -1.03 47.07
C THR A 141 -51.24 0.10 48.06
N GLU A 142 -50.32 1.05 48.23
CA GLU A 142 -50.52 2.22 49.10
C GLU A 142 -51.63 3.13 48.57
N GLU A 143 -51.65 3.42 47.26
CA GLU A 143 -52.72 4.18 46.61
C GLU A 143 -54.08 3.50 46.77
N GLN A 144 -54.15 2.18 46.55
CA GLN A 144 -55.39 1.43 46.75
C GLN A 144 -55.87 1.46 48.20
N LEU A 145 -54.96 1.28 49.16
CA LEU A 145 -55.28 1.38 50.59
C LEU A 145 -55.77 2.79 50.95
N ALA A 146 -55.09 3.84 50.48
CA ALA A 146 -55.47 5.23 50.72
C ALA A 146 -56.85 5.56 50.13
N VAL A 147 -57.14 5.13 48.90
CA VAL A 147 -58.47 5.30 48.27
C VAL A 147 -59.54 4.52 49.03
N GLN A 148 -59.26 3.30 49.48
CA GLN A 148 -60.20 2.53 50.31
C GLN A 148 -60.45 3.20 51.66
N GLU A 149 -59.41 3.76 52.28
CA GLU A 149 -59.51 4.48 53.55
C GLU A 149 -60.30 5.78 53.40
N GLU A 150 -60.06 6.56 52.34
CA GLU A 150 -60.85 7.75 52.02
C GLU A 150 -62.31 7.39 51.73
N ASN A 151 -62.56 6.31 50.98
CA ASN A 151 -63.91 5.80 50.72
C ASN A 151 -64.61 5.35 52.02
N LYS A 152 -63.90 4.68 52.92
CA LYS A 152 -64.41 4.30 54.24
C LYS A 152 -64.76 5.55 55.06
N LEU A 153 -63.88 6.54 55.12
CA LEU A 153 -64.14 7.81 55.80
C LEU A 153 -65.36 8.52 55.21
N ARG A 154 -65.47 8.56 53.87
CA ARG A 154 -66.62 9.12 53.17
C ARG A 154 -67.91 8.37 53.50
N GLN A 155 -67.89 7.05 53.56
CA GLN A 155 -69.04 6.24 53.97
C GLN A 155 -69.45 6.53 55.42
N ILE A 156 -68.47 6.67 56.33
CA ILE A 156 -68.73 7.06 57.73
C ILE A 156 -69.38 8.45 57.78
N ILE A 157 -68.87 9.44 57.04
CA ILE A 157 -69.44 10.80 56.99
C ILE A 157 -70.86 10.79 56.40
N ILE A 158 -71.10 10.02 55.35
CA ILE A 158 -72.44 9.89 54.75
C ILE A 158 -73.40 9.22 55.74
N ALA A 159 -72.97 8.16 56.43
CA ALA A 159 -73.78 7.49 57.44
C ALA A 159 -74.08 8.43 58.62
N GLU A 160 -73.11 9.21 59.07
CA GLU A 160 -73.28 10.21 60.13
C GLU A 160 -74.24 11.33 59.70
N LYS A 161 -74.07 11.88 58.50
CA LYS A 161 -75.00 12.88 57.94
C LYS A 161 -76.41 12.32 57.72
N ASN A 162 -76.52 11.08 57.27
CA ASN A 162 -77.82 10.43 57.12
C ASN A 162 -78.48 10.27 58.47
N LYS A 163 -77.74 9.80 59.51
CA LYS A 163 -78.23 9.72 60.88
C LYS A 163 -78.72 11.08 61.38
N GLN A 164 -77.89 12.12 61.27
CA GLN A 164 -78.26 13.50 61.65
C GLN A 164 -79.51 14.00 60.90
N ARG A 165 -79.65 13.64 59.62
CA ARG A 165 -80.82 14.01 58.82
C ARG A 165 -82.07 13.24 59.26
N THR A 166 -81.98 11.96 59.59
CA THR A 166 -83.10 11.22 60.22
C THR A 166 -83.47 11.81 61.57
N ASP A 167 -82.49 12.10 62.43
CA ASP A 167 -82.71 12.70 63.75
C ASP A 167 -83.40 14.08 63.61
N ALA A 168 -83.00 14.89 62.62
CA ALA A 168 -83.63 16.18 62.32
C ALA A 168 -85.07 16.01 61.78
N VAL A 169 -85.32 15.04 60.91
CA VAL A 169 -86.67 14.76 60.38
C VAL A 169 -87.59 14.21 61.46
N GLU A 170 -87.09 13.36 62.36
CA GLU A 170 -87.84 12.89 63.53
C GLU A 170 -88.13 14.02 64.51
N ALA A 171 -87.16 14.91 64.77
CA ALA A 171 -87.39 16.10 65.58
C ALA A 171 -88.47 17.02 64.97
N GLU A 172 -88.43 17.26 63.66
CA GLU A 172 -89.44 18.06 62.95
C GLU A 172 -90.83 17.38 62.99
N ARG A 173 -90.90 16.05 62.85
CA ARG A 173 -92.15 15.29 63.02
C ARG A 173 -92.69 15.41 64.44
N VAL A 174 -91.85 15.26 65.45
CA VAL A 174 -92.25 15.39 66.86
C VAL A 174 -92.73 16.81 67.17
N GLU A 175 -92.09 17.84 66.63
CA GLU A 175 -92.59 19.22 66.76
C GLU A 175 -93.93 19.43 66.06
N LYS A 176 -94.09 18.89 64.85
CA LYS A 176 -95.35 18.95 64.11
C LYS A 176 -96.47 18.22 64.85
N ASP A 177 -96.19 17.05 65.42
CA ASP A 177 -97.15 16.28 66.21
C ASP A 177 -97.50 17.00 67.52
N ARG A 178 -96.52 17.62 68.21
CA ARG A 178 -96.77 18.50 69.37
C ARG A 178 -97.63 19.71 69.01
N ALA A 179 -97.38 20.34 67.87
CA ALA A 179 -98.19 21.45 67.38
C ALA A 179 -99.61 21.00 67.05
N LEU A 180 -99.79 19.83 66.43
CA LEU A 180 -101.10 19.25 66.16
C LEU A 180 -101.85 18.92 67.46
N GLU A 181 -101.20 18.29 68.44
CA GLU A 181 -101.80 18.03 69.75
C GLU A 181 -102.19 19.32 70.48
N GLN A 182 -101.36 20.37 70.38
CA GLN A 182 -101.69 21.69 70.92
C GLN A 182 -102.92 22.30 70.22
N THR A 183 -102.98 22.24 68.88
CA THR A 183 -104.14 22.74 68.13
C THR A 183 -105.41 21.94 68.43
N GLU A 184 -105.31 20.62 68.62
CA GLU A 184 -106.46 19.78 68.96
C GLU A 184 -106.90 20.04 70.41
N ARG A 185 -105.96 20.30 71.33
CA ARG A 185 -106.27 20.74 72.69
C ARG A 185 -106.95 22.10 72.71
N GLU A 186 -106.48 23.06 71.93
CA GLU A 186 -107.12 24.36 71.73
C GLU A 186 -108.51 24.21 71.09
N ARG A 187 -108.67 23.30 70.13
CA ARG A 187 -109.96 22.96 69.52
C ARG A 187 -110.95 22.37 70.53
N ILE A 188 -110.51 21.48 71.42
CA ILE A 188 -111.35 20.92 72.48
C ILE A 188 -111.74 22.00 73.51
N VAL A 189 -110.80 22.87 73.90
CA VAL A 189 -111.07 23.99 74.81
C VAL A 189 -112.06 24.98 74.20
N THR A 190 -111.91 25.30 72.91
CA THR A 190 -112.84 26.18 72.19
C THR A 190 -114.20 25.55 71.96
N LEU A 191 -114.30 24.25 71.63
CA LEU A 191 -115.57 23.52 71.60
C LEU A 191 -116.30 23.55 72.95
N ALA A 192 -115.56 23.35 74.05
CA ALA A 192 -116.13 23.45 75.40
C ALA A 192 -116.60 24.88 75.75
N GLN A 193 -115.91 25.91 75.26
CA GLN A 193 -116.37 27.30 75.36
C GLN A 193 -117.62 27.55 74.50
N ILE A 194 -117.67 27.03 73.28
CA ILE A 194 -118.82 27.14 72.38
C ILE A 194 -120.03 26.44 72.98
N ASP A 195 -119.90 25.26 73.59
CA ASP A 195 -121.03 24.60 74.27
C ASP A 195 -121.51 25.39 75.49
N LYS A 196 -120.60 26.05 76.21
CA LYS A 196 -120.94 26.98 77.30
C LYS A 196 -121.67 28.21 76.76
N GLU A 197 -121.22 28.80 75.65
CA GLU A 197 -121.93 29.92 74.99
C GLU A 197 -123.26 29.48 74.39
N ARG A 198 -123.35 28.28 73.83
CA ARG A 198 -124.56 27.69 73.27
C ARG A 198 -125.62 27.50 74.34
N SER A 199 -125.26 27.09 75.55
CA SER A 199 -126.23 27.02 76.66
C SER A 199 -126.76 28.40 77.07
N ILE A 200 -125.91 29.44 77.06
CA ILE A 200 -126.32 30.84 77.27
C ILE A 200 -127.21 31.35 76.11
N GLU A 201 -126.93 30.94 74.87
CA GLU A 201 -127.71 31.31 73.69
C GLU A 201 -129.06 30.59 73.62
N THR A 202 -129.17 29.38 74.19
CA THR A 202 -130.41 28.60 74.24
C THR A 202 -131.42 29.24 75.21
N GLU A 203 -130.95 29.81 76.33
CA GLU A 203 -131.80 30.65 77.18
C GLU A 203 -132.19 31.97 76.50
N LYS A 204 -131.29 32.58 75.71
CA LYS A 204 -131.61 33.78 74.90
C LYS A 204 -132.60 33.49 73.76
N LYS A 205 -132.57 32.29 73.17
CA LYS A 205 -133.54 31.83 72.15
C LYS A 205 -134.94 31.60 72.70
N SER A 206 -135.07 31.23 73.98
CA SER A 206 -136.37 31.13 74.66
C SER A 206 -137.10 32.49 74.75
N ILE A 207 -136.34 33.59 74.84
CA ILE A 207 -136.87 34.96 74.90
C ILE A 207 -137.22 35.53 73.51
N GLN A 208 -136.72 34.93 72.42
CA GLN A 208 -136.99 35.36 71.04
C GLN A 208 -137.94 34.43 70.26
N GLY A 209 -138.74 33.61 70.97
CA GLY A 209 -139.72 32.70 70.36
C GLY A 209 -141.09 33.31 70.01
N VAL A 210 -141.35 34.58 70.33
CA VAL A 210 -142.69 35.20 70.15
C VAL A 210 -142.81 36.11 68.91
N ILE A 211 -141.71 36.39 68.20
CA ILE A 211 -141.76 37.28 67.01
C ILE A 211 -140.84 36.75 65.91
N LYS A 212 -141.19 35.60 65.32
CA LYS A 212 -140.85 35.25 63.93
C LYS A 212 -141.57 34.01 63.41
N GLU A 213 -142.81 33.83 63.83
CA GLU A 213 -143.79 33.06 63.06
C GLU A 213 -144.36 33.99 61.99
N ARG A 214 -143.72 34.02 60.81
CA ARG A 214 -144.32 34.23 59.48
C ARG A 214 -143.18 34.48 58.49
N VAL A 215 -143.33 33.84 57.32
CA VAL A 215 -142.50 33.91 56.10
C VAL A 215 -141.57 32.72 55.90
N GLN A 216 -142.24 31.65 55.44
CA GLN A 216 -141.95 30.87 54.23
C GLN A 216 -140.77 29.90 54.23
N LEU A 217 -141.14 28.63 54.43
CA LEU A 217 -140.56 27.47 53.78
C LEU A 217 -140.93 27.43 52.28
N GLU A 218 -139.94 26.96 51.51
CA GLU A 218 -140.06 26.04 50.39
C GLU A 218 -140.78 26.46 49.11
N LYS A 219 -140.01 26.51 48.02
CA LYS A 219 -140.10 25.47 46.98
C LYS A 219 -138.86 25.49 46.09
N GLY A 220 -138.06 24.44 46.18
CA GLY A 220 -136.91 24.19 45.32
C GLY A 220 -136.63 22.70 45.26
N VAL A 221 -137.58 21.93 44.72
CA VAL A 221 -137.35 20.54 44.35
C VAL A 221 -138.14 20.25 43.06
N VAL A 222 -137.50 19.46 42.19
CA VAL A 222 -137.98 18.83 40.95
C VAL A 222 -137.52 19.53 39.65
N GLU A 223 -136.26 19.27 39.30
CA GLU A 223 -135.83 19.05 37.90
C GLU A 223 -135.01 17.74 37.86
N GLU A 224 -135.65 16.62 38.14
CA GLU A 224 -135.28 15.36 37.50
C GLU A 224 -136.46 14.94 36.65
N GLN A 225 -136.24 15.00 35.34
CA GLN A 225 -136.83 14.19 34.27
C GLN A 225 -137.15 15.06 33.06
N GLN A 226 -136.16 15.22 32.19
CA GLN A 226 -136.30 14.99 30.75
C GLN A 226 -134.96 15.22 30.04
N GLY A 227 -134.15 14.17 29.98
CA GLY A 227 -132.90 14.13 29.23
C GLY A 227 -132.74 12.78 28.54
N VAL A 228 -133.78 12.32 27.84
CA VAL A 228 -133.70 11.11 27.02
C VAL A 228 -134.32 11.39 25.65
N LYS A 229 -133.46 11.86 24.75
CA LYS A 229 -133.36 11.50 23.32
C LYS A 229 -132.41 12.49 22.66
N ASP A 230 -131.15 12.06 22.47
CA ASP A 230 -130.21 12.49 21.42
C ASP A 230 -128.77 11.98 21.71
N ILE A 231 -128.57 10.66 21.86
CA ILE A 231 -127.23 10.10 22.21
C ILE A 231 -126.75 8.96 21.29
N GLU A 232 -127.54 8.49 20.32
CA GLU A 232 -127.11 7.33 19.50
C GLU A 232 -126.50 7.70 18.14
N VAL A 233 -126.79 8.88 17.58
CA VAL A 233 -126.24 9.30 16.28
C VAL A 233 -124.92 10.08 16.41
N PHE A 234 -124.69 10.80 17.52
CA PHE A 234 -123.45 11.55 17.74
C PHE A 234 -122.24 10.65 18.06
N ARG A 235 -122.42 9.54 18.80
CA ARG A 235 -121.30 8.72 19.27
C ARG A 235 -120.60 7.92 18.15
N GLU A 236 -121.29 7.53 17.08
CA GLU A 236 -120.66 6.81 15.97
C GLU A 236 -119.82 7.72 15.05
N VAL A 237 -120.31 8.94 14.77
CA VAL A 237 -119.56 9.92 13.97
C VAL A 237 -118.35 10.43 14.74
N GLU A 238 -118.50 10.65 16.05
CA GLU A 238 -117.43 11.14 16.91
C GLU A 238 -116.35 10.07 17.17
N ARG A 239 -116.72 8.78 17.28
CA ARG A 239 -115.76 7.66 17.28
C ARG A 239 -115.01 7.51 15.97
N LYS A 240 -115.68 7.61 14.82
CA LYS A 240 -115.01 7.53 13.50
C LYS A 240 -114.07 8.71 13.26
N LYS A 241 -114.46 9.92 13.69
CA LYS A 241 -113.62 11.12 13.62
C LYS A 241 -112.42 11.02 14.58
N GLN A 242 -112.62 10.57 15.82
CA GLN A 242 -111.52 10.33 16.76
C GLN A 242 -110.58 9.21 16.28
N ALA A 243 -111.10 8.11 15.76
CA ALA A 243 -110.27 7.03 15.21
C ALA A 243 -109.43 7.51 14.01
N GLY A 244 -110.01 8.35 13.14
CA GLY A 244 -109.28 8.98 12.04
C GLY A 244 -108.21 9.97 12.50
N VAL A 245 -108.49 10.78 13.53
CA VAL A 245 -107.50 11.71 14.12
C VAL A 245 -106.39 10.96 14.84
N ILE A 246 -106.70 9.87 15.54
CA ILE A 246 -105.72 9.03 16.25
C ILE A 246 -104.85 8.26 15.26
N ALA A 247 -105.42 7.72 14.18
CA ALA A 247 -104.64 7.07 13.12
C ALA A 247 -103.74 8.08 12.39
N ALA A 248 -104.26 9.27 12.08
CA ALA A 248 -103.47 10.34 11.49
C ALA A 248 -102.37 10.87 12.45
N SER A 249 -102.64 10.92 13.76
CA SER A 249 -101.64 11.34 14.75
C SER A 249 -100.57 10.26 14.96
N GLN A 250 -100.93 8.98 14.95
CA GLN A 250 -99.97 7.87 15.00
C GLN A 250 -99.07 7.86 13.77
N GLU A 251 -99.62 8.04 12.56
CA GLU A 251 -98.82 8.08 11.34
C GLU A 251 -97.92 9.33 11.30
N ALA A 252 -98.39 10.45 11.84
CA ALA A 252 -97.60 11.67 11.99
C ALA A 252 -96.49 11.52 13.03
N GLU A 253 -96.77 10.92 14.20
CA GLU A 253 -95.76 10.63 15.23
C GLU A 253 -94.74 9.60 14.74
N GLU A 254 -95.15 8.57 14.02
CA GLU A 254 -94.25 7.58 13.46
C GLU A 254 -93.31 8.20 12.41
N LYS A 255 -93.86 9.05 11.51
CA LYS A 255 -93.06 9.82 10.56
C LYS A 255 -92.13 10.82 11.27
N LEU A 256 -92.61 11.51 12.30
CA LEU A 256 -91.80 12.45 13.10
C LEU A 256 -90.67 11.72 13.82
N ILE A 257 -90.94 10.59 14.47
CA ILE A 257 -89.95 9.78 15.16
C ILE A 257 -88.94 9.20 14.16
N SER A 258 -89.39 8.73 12.99
CA SER A 258 -88.47 8.21 11.96
C SER A 258 -87.56 9.30 11.41
N THR A 259 -88.07 10.51 11.18
CA THR A 259 -87.30 11.63 10.65
C THR A 259 -86.37 12.24 11.70
N VAL A 260 -86.80 12.34 12.96
CA VAL A 260 -85.97 12.78 14.08
C VAL A 260 -84.86 11.76 14.36
N LYS A 261 -85.16 10.45 14.40
CA LYS A 261 -84.12 9.42 14.58
C LYS A 261 -83.18 9.34 13.39
N ALA A 262 -83.66 9.51 12.17
CA ALA A 262 -82.80 9.59 10.99
C ALA A 262 -81.89 10.84 11.04
N ALA A 263 -82.42 11.98 11.51
CA ALA A 263 -81.65 13.21 11.69
C ALA A 263 -80.64 13.10 12.85
N GLU A 264 -80.99 12.47 13.97
CA GLU A 264 -80.08 12.19 15.08
C GLU A 264 -78.98 11.21 14.65
N ALA A 265 -79.32 10.13 13.94
CA ALA A 265 -78.34 9.19 13.40
C ALA A 265 -77.40 9.88 12.41
N ALA A 266 -77.91 10.75 11.54
CA ALA A 266 -77.10 11.54 10.62
C ALA A 266 -76.19 12.54 11.36
N LYS A 267 -76.70 13.17 12.43
CA LYS A 267 -75.91 14.10 13.26
C LYS A 267 -74.78 13.37 14.00
N ILE A 268 -75.07 12.22 14.62
CA ILE A 268 -74.07 11.40 15.31
C ILE A 268 -73.03 10.87 14.32
N ALA A 269 -73.45 10.44 13.12
CA ALA A 269 -72.51 10.02 12.08
C ALA A 269 -71.60 11.17 11.62
N ALA A 270 -72.15 12.38 11.45
CA ALA A 270 -71.38 13.57 11.09
C ALA A 270 -70.43 14.01 12.21
N GLU A 271 -70.85 13.94 13.48
CA GLU A 271 -70.00 14.22 14.65
C GLU A 271 -68.85 13.20 14.75
N GLN A 272 -69.10 11.91 14.58
CA GLN A 272 -68.05 10.89 14.57
C GLN A 272 -67.10 11.03 13.38
N GLU A 273 -67.58 11.42 12.20
CA GLU A 273 -66.72 11.67 11.05
C GLU A 273 -65.86 12.92 11.25
N ALA A 274 -66.40 13.97 11.88
CA ALA A 274 -65.64 15.16 12.26
C ALA A 274 -64.58 14.84 13.32
N GLU A 275 -64.95 14.08 14.36
CA GLU A 275 -64.05 13.65 15.42
C GLU A 275 -62.93 12.76 14.87
N LYS A 276 -63.25 11.84 13.96
CA LYS A 276 -62.25 11.01 13.25
C LYS A 276 -61.28 11.87 12.43
N LYS A 277 -61.77 12.89 11.71
CA LYS A 277 -60.91 13.84 10.97
C LYS A 277 -59.99 14.64 11.89
N VAL A 278 -60.46 15.03 13.08
CA VAL A 278 -59.63 15.72 14.08
C VAL A 278 -58.56 14.78 14.62
N ILE A 279 -58.91 13.54 14.96
CA ILE A 279 -57.97 12.51 15.44
C ILE A 279 -56.91 12.21 14.38
N ASP A 280 -57.32 12.04 13.11
CA ASP A 280 -56.39 11.79 12.00
C ASP A 280 -55.46 12.99 11.76
N ALA A 281 -55.96 14.22 11.88
CA ALA A 281 -55.17 15.44 11.76
C ALA A 281 -54.19 15.62 12.94
N GLU A 282 -54.60 15.32 14.17
CA GLU A 282 -53.73 15.34 15.34
C GLU A 282 -52.65 14.24 15.28
N ALA A 283 -53.00 13.04 14.80
CA ALA A 283 -52.05 11.96 14.57
C ALA A 283 -51.02 12.37 13.50
N ALA A 284 -51.46 12.96 12.39
CA ALA A 284 -50.56 13.47 11.35
C ALA A 284 -49.64 14.58 11.88
N ARG A 285 -50.16 15.50 12.70
CA ARG A 285 -49.36 16.56 13.34
C ARG A 285 -48.32 15.99 14.29
N LYS A 286 -48.67 15.02 15.14
CA LYS A 286 -47.72 14.34 16.04
C LYS A 286 -46.63 13.59 15.28
N ILE A 287 -46.96 12.95 14.15
CA ILE A 287 -45.96 12.28 13.30
C ILE A 287 -45.01 13.32 12.68
N ALA A 288 -45.52 14.47 12.23
CA ALA A 288 -44.69 15.56 11.71
C ALA A 288 -43.79 16.20 12.77
N GLU A 289 -44.30 16.45 13.98
CA GLU A 289 -43.51 16.96 15.11
C GLU A 289 -42.41 15.98 15.52
N LYS A 290 -42.70 14.68 15.61
CA LYS A 290 -41.68 13.66 15.90
C LYS A 290 -40.60 13.57 14.83
N ARG A 291 -40.98 13.59 13.55
CA ARG A 291 -40.01 13.64 12.44
C ARG A 291 -39.15 14.90 12.48
N ALA A 292 -39.73 16.05 12.81
CA ALA A 292 -38.98 17.30 12.96
C ALA A 292 -38.00 17.23 14.15
N GLN A 293 -38.41 16.61 15.26
CA GLN A 293 -37.53 16.37 16.42
C GLN A 293 -36.40 15.40 16.09
N GLU A 294 -36.67 14.28 15.42
CA GLU A 294 -35.64 13.34 14.97
C GLU A 294 -34.60 14.05 14.07
N LEU A 295 -35.06 14.90 13.16
CA LEU A 295 -34.20 15.64 12.24
C LEU A 295 -33.35 16.70 12.96
N LEU A 296 -33.91 17.35 14.00
CA LEU A 296 -33.17 18.24 14.90
C LEU A 296 -32.13 17.49 15.72
N ILE A 297 -32.48 16.34 16.29
CA ILE A 297 -31.58 15.50 17.08
C ILE A 297 -30.43 14.99 16.21
N ASP A 298 -30.71 14.54 14.98
CA ASP A 298 -29.68 14.12 14.03
C ASP A 298 -28.77 15.28 13.60
N ALA A 299 -29.32 16.48 13.43
CA ALA A 299 -28.55 17.67 13.10
C ALA A 299 -27.66 18.12 14.28
N GLU A 300 -28.16 18.09 15.51
CA GLU A 300 -27.39 18.37 16.72
C GLU A 300 -26.32 17.31 16.97
N ALA A 301 -26.64 16.02 16.82
CA ALA A 301 -25.69 14.93 16.95
C ALA A 301 -24.54 15.05 15.94
N LYS A 302 -24.83 15.39 14.68
CA LYS A 302 -23.80 15.65 13.65
C LYS A 302 -22.95 16.88 13.98
N LYS A 303 -23.56 17.94 14.50
CA LYS A 303 -22.84 19.16 14.91
C LYS A 303 -21.92 18.88 16.10
N GLU A 304 -22.40 18.15 17.10
CA GLU A 304 -21.63 17.79 18.29
C GLU A 304 -20.50 16.81 17.95
N ALA A 305 -20.75 15.82 17.09
CA ALA A 305 -19.71 14.93 16.58
C ALA A 305 -18.61 15.71 15.85
N SER A 306 -18.98 16.66 14.99
CA SER A 306 -18.02 17.50 14.26
C SER A 306 -17.20 18.40 15.19
N LEU A 307 -17.81 18.94 16.25
CA LEU A 307 -17.12 19.73 17.27
C LEU A 307 -16.13 18.86 18.07
N LYS A 308 -16.53 17.66 18.51
CA LYS A 308 -15.64 16.73 19.22
C LYS A 308 -14.48 16.23 18.35
N GLU A 309 -14.70 16.02 17.06
CA GLU A 309 -13.62 15.71 16.12
C GLU A 309 -12.66 16.90 15.94
N ALA A 310 -13.18 18.12 15.83
CA ALA A 310 -12.36 19.32 15.73
C ALA A 310 -11.54 19.58 17.02
N GLU A 311 -12.15 19.39 18.19
CA GLU A 311 -11.47 19.46 19.49
C GLU A 311 -10.42 18.36 19.63
N SER A 312 -10.72 17.13 19.21
CA SER A 312 -9.75 16.02 19.21
C SER A 312 -8.56 16.33 18.31
N ARG A 313 -8.79 16.86 17.10
CA ARG A 313 -7.70 17.29 16.21
C ARG A 313 -6.86 18.41 16.81
N LYS A 314 -7.49 19.38 17.49
CA LYS A 314 -6.80 20.46 18.18
C LYS A 314 -5.94 19.94 19.33
N ILE A 315 -6.48 19.02 20.14
CA ILE A 315 -5.76 18.38 21.25
C ILE A 315 -4.57 17.55 20.74
N ILE A 316 -4.74 16.80 19.64
CA ILE A 316 -3.65 16.04 19.03
C ILE A 316 -2.56 16.97 18.50
N ALA A 317 -2.93 18.06 17.80
CA ALA A 317 -1.98 19.05 17.31
C ALA A 317 -1.24 19.78 18.46
N GLU A 318 -1.94 20.13 19.54
CA GLU A 318 -1.31 20.73 20.74
C GLU A 318 -0.43 19.72 21.49
N ALA A 319 -0.81 18.44 21.54
CA ALA A 319 0.00 17.38 22.13
C ALA A 319 1.28 17.15 21.33
N GLN A 320 1.20 17.07 20.00
CA GLN A 320 2.36 16.95 19.11
C GLN A 320 3.29 18.17 19.22
N ALA A 321 2.74 19.38 19.26
CA ALA A 321 3.55 20.59 19.45
C ALA A 321 4.25 20.62 20.81
N LYS A 322 3.61 20.11 21.87
CA LYS A 322 4.23 19.97 23.19
C LYS A 322 5.27 18.86 23.26
N GLU A 323 5.08 17.77 22.54
CA GLU A 323 6.03 16.65 22.47
C GLU A 323 7.30 17.06 21.70
N GLU A 324 7.17 17.75 20.56
CA GLU A 324 8.30 18.32 19.82
C GLU A 324 9.04 19.40 20.64
N ALA A 325 8.32 20.24 21.38
CA ALA A 325 8.92 21.23 22.27
C ALA A 325 9.64 20.58 23.47
N ALA A 326 9.11 19.49 24.01
CA ALA A 326 9.75 18.74 25.11
C ALA A 326 11.02 18.01 24.64
N LEU A 327 11.05 17.49 23.41
CA LEU A 327 12.24 16.92 22.79
C LEU A 327 13.33 18.00 22.57
N GLY A 328 12.96 19.17 22.05
CA GLY A 328 13.90 20.29 21.87
C GLY A 328 14.47 20.85 23.18
N LEU A 329 13.68 20.87 24.26
CA LEU A 329 14.15 21.27 25.60
C LEU A 329 15.07 20.21 26.23
N SER A 330 14.80 18.91 26.01
CA SER A 330 15.63 17.82 26.52
C SER A 330 17.01 17.78 25.85
N GLU A 331 17.08 18.05 24.54
CA GLU A 331 18.35 18.16 23.82
C GLU A 331 19.19 19.36 24.28
N ALA A 332 18.54 20.47 24.62
CA ALA A 332 19.20 21.66 25.16
C ALA A 332 19.75 21.44 26.59
N GLU A 333 19.00 20.77 27.47
CA GLU A 333 19.44 20.49 28.85
C GLU A 333 20.63 19.49 28.90
N VAL A 334 20.65 18.49 28.01
CA VAL A 334 21.78 17.55 27.89
C VAL A 334 23.06 18.24 27.40
N MET A 335 22.92 19.30 26.59
CA MET A 335 24.05 20.08 26.09
C MET A 335 24.65 20.99 27.18
N VAL A 336 23.82 21.55 28.05
CA VAL A 336 24.26 22.39 29.18
C VAL A 336 24.97 21.55 30.26
N ALA A 337 24.44 20.36 30.58
CA ALA A 337 25.05 19.45 31.56
C ALA A 337 26.43 18.91 31.13
N LYS A 338 26.69 18.81 29.81
CA LYS A 338 28.01 18.45 29.27
C LYS A 338 29.02 19.58 29.38
N ALA A 339 28.59 20.84 29.26
CA ALA A 339 29.46 22.01 29.31
C ALA A 339 30.02 22.29 30.73
N GLU A 340 29.23 22.05 31.78
CA GLU A 340 29.67 22.25 33.18
C GLU A 340 30.72 21.22 33.64
N ALA A 341 30.81 20.06 32.97
CA ALA A 341 31.84 19.06 33.26
C ALA A 341 33.21 19.41 32.67
N GLU A 342 33.25 20.14 31.54
CA GLU A 342 34.49 20.56 30.86
C GLU A 342 35.17 21.76 31.55
N GLU A 343 34.42 22.60 32.28
CA GLU A 343 34.94 23.79 32.96
C GLU A 343 36.01 23.47 34.03
N LYS A 344 35.93 22.28 34.65
CA LYS A 344 36.92 21.81 35.64
C LYS A 344 38.21 21.27 35.03
N GLN A 345 38.24 20.94 33.73
CA GLN A 345 39.46 20.53 33.02
C GLN A 345 40.26 21.73 32.45
N GLY A 346 39.63 22.90 32.29
CA GLY A 346 40.20 24.06 31.62
C GLY A 346 41.44 24.69 32.28
N THR A 347 41.73 24.43 33.55
CA THR A 347 42.94 24.95 34.22
C THR A 347 44.23 24.26 33.77
N VAL A 348 44.14 23.04 33.23
CA VAL A 348 45.27 22.32 32.62
C VAL A 348 45.40 22.69 31.14
N GLU A 349 44.30 23.07 30.47
CA GLU A 349 44.29 23.36 29.03
C GLU A 349 44.89 24.72 28.64
N ALA A 350 44.97 25.69 29.56
CA ALA A 350 45.64 26.97 29.29
C ALA A 350 47.13 26.80 28.90
N SER A 351 47.81 25.80 29.47
CA SER A 351 49.19 25.40 29.13
C SER A 351 49.29 24.67 27.78
N VAL A 352 48.20 24.03 27.35
CA VAL A 352 48.11 23.25 26.10
C VAL A 352 47.78 24.14 24.90
N ILE A 353 47.05 25.24 25.11
CA ILE A 353 46.64 26.17 24.04
C ILE A 353 47.84 26.94 23.43
N GLU A 354 48.83 27.34 24.23
CA GLU A 354 50.06 27.96 23.71
C GLU A 354 50.84 27.01 22.79
N LYS A 355 50.92 25.73 23.14
CA LYS A 355 51.59 24.69 22.32
C LYS A 355 50.76 24.29 21.09
N LYS A 356 49.42 24.31 21.18
CA LYS A 356 48.51 24.02 20.05
C LYS A 356 48.54 25.12 18.99
N ALA A 357 48.69 26.39 19.37
CA ALA A 357 48.79 27.50 18.42
C ALA A 357 50.07 27.42 17.55
N GLU A 358 51.19 26.99 18.15
CA GLU A 358 52.46 26.79 17.44
C GLU A 358 52.44 25.55 16.52
N ALA A 359 51.70 24.50 16.93
CA ALA A 359 51.47 23.29 16.13
C ALA A 359 50.57 23.56 14.91
N MET A 360 49.46 24.29 15.09
CA MET A 360 48.54 24.63 13.99
C MET A 360 49.21 25.49 12.90
N ARG A 361 50.15 26.37 13.28
CA ARG A 361 50.90 27.16 12.29
C ARG A 361 51.88 26.32 11.47
N LYS A 362 52.49 25.29 12.06
CA LYS A 362 53.34 24.33 11.35
C LYS A 362 52.53 23.38 10.47
N GLU A 363 51.35 22.98 10.93
CA GLU A 363 50.44 22.11 10.17
C GLU A 363 49.87 22.82 8.95
N GLY A 364 49.48 24.10 9.06
CA GLY A 364 49.03 24.90 7.92
C GLY A 364 50.09 25.09 6.83
N LEU A 365 51.36 25.29 7.22
CA LEU A 365 52.48 25.37 6.27
C LEU A 365 52.78 24.02 5.61
N ALA A 366 52.74 22.93 6.37
CA ALA A 366 52.91 21.58 5.85
C ALA A 366 51.76 21.18 4.90
N GLN A 367 50.52 21.57 5.20
CA GLN A 367 49.38 21.33 4.33
C GLN A 367 49.48 22.12 3.02
N ALA A 368 49.92 23.38 3.06
CA ALA A 368 50.16 24.16 1.85
C ALA A 368 51.27 23.57 0.96
N GLU A 369 52.34 23.04 1.56
CA GLU A 369 53.44 22.39 0.85
C GLU A 369 53.01 21.04 0.23
N VAL A 370 52.21 20.25 0.96
CA VAL A 370 51.62 18.99 0.45
C VAL A 370 50.64 19.25 -0.70
N VAL A 371 49.83 20.30 -0.62
CA VAL A 371 48.91 20.67 -1.72
C VAL A 371 49.71 21.12 -2.95
N ARG A 372 50.80 21.87 -2.76
CA ARG A 372 51.69 22.30 -3.86
C ARG A 372 52.38 21.11 -4.54
N GLU A 373 52.91 20.17 -3.76
CA GLU A 373 53.56 18.96 -4.28
C GLU A 373 52.55 18.02 -4.95
N LYS A 374 51.33 17.88 -4.41
CA LYS A 374 50.24 17.13 -5.07
C LYS A 374 49.83 17.75 -6.40
N ALA A 375 49.68 19.08 -6.46
CA ALA A 375 49.33 19.77 -7.69
C ALA A 375 50.43 19.63 -8.76
N LEU A 376 51.71 19.65 -8.35
CA LEU A 376 52.85 19.40 -9.26
C LEU A 376 52.91 17.94 -9.73
N ALA A 377 52.61 16.98 -8.85
CA ALA A 377 52.55 15.57 -9.19
C ALA A 377 51.36 15.26 -10.12
N GLU A 378 50.20 15.89 -9.90
CA GLU A 378 49.05 15.79 -10.79
C GLU A 378 49.33 16.43 -12.15
N ALA A 379 49.98 17.60 -12.19
CA ALA A 379 50.37 18.24 -13.44
C ALA A 379 51.32 17.34 -14.27
N LYS A 380 52.35 16.77 -13.64
CA LYS A 380 53.25 15.80 -14.31
C LYS A 380 52.51 14.53 -14.72
N GLY A 381 51.63 14.01 -13.88
CA GLY A 381 50.83 12.82 -14.21
C GLY A 381 49.85 13.06 -15.36
N ILE A 382 49.31 14.27 -15.50
CA ILE A 382 48.46 14.66 -16.64
C ILE A 382 49.32 14.82 -17.90
N GLU A 383 50.52 15.41 -17.79
CA GLU A 383 51.46 15.56 -18.92
C GLU A 383 51.92 14.20 -19.46
N GLU A 384 52.34 13.29 -18.58
CA GLU A 384 52.72 11.92 -18.94
C GLU A 384 51.54 11.12 -19.50
N LYS A 385 50.32 11.29 -18.95
CA LYS A 385 49.10 10.68 -19.51
C LYS A 385 48.75 11.27 -20.88
N ALA A 386 48.94 12.57 -21.10
CA ALA A 386 48.69 13.20 -22.39
C ALA A 386 49.69 12.72 -23.44
N GLU A 387 50.97 12.55 -23.08
CA GLU A 387 51.96 11.93 -23.97
C GLU A 387 51.67 10.45 -24.25
N ALA A 388 51.22 9.69 -23.25
CA ALA A 388 50.79 8.30 -23.45
C ALA A 388 49.54 8.20 -24.33
N MET A 389 48.57 9.10 -24.17
CA MET A 389 47.40 9.19 -25.04
C MET A 389 47.79 9.57 -26.47
N LYS A 390 48.72 10.51 -26.65
CA LYS A 390 49.23 10.88 -27.98
C LYS A 390 49.89 9.72 -28.71
N LYS A 391 50.56 8.81 -27.98
CA LYS A 391 51.14 7.58 -28.54
C LYS A 391 50.08 6.51 -28.88
N LEU A 392 48.96 6.47 -28.16
CA LEU A 392 47.84 5.54 -28.41
C LEU A 392 46.89 6.03 -29.52
N ASP A 393 46.75 7.34 -29.69
CA ASP A 393 45.87 7.98 -30.68
C ASP A 393 46.29 7.68 -32.14
N GLY A 394 47.59 7.46 -32.40
CA GLY A 394 48.08 7.10 -33.73
C GLY A 394 47.55 5.76 -34.24
N VAL A 395 47.59 4.72 -33.40
CA VAL A 395 47.13 3.37 -33.79
C VAL A 395 45.61 3.31 -33.95
N GLY A 396 44.87 4.11 -33.17
CA GLY A 396 43.42 4.25 -33.30
C GLY A 396 43.01 4.96 -34.58
N ARG A 397 43.64 6.10 -34.92
CA ARG A 397 43.36 6.84 -36.15
C ARG A 397 43.68 6.03 -37.39
N ASP A 398 44.82 5.34 -37.43
CA ASP A 398 45.20 4.54 -38.60
C ASP A 398 44.18 3.42 -38.87
N HIS A 399 43.66 2.78 -37.81
CA HIS A 399 42.63 1.75 -37.95
C HIS A 399 41.26 2.33 -38.36
N GLU A 400 40.89 3.52 -37.85
CA GLU A 400 39.67 4.21 -38.27
C GLU A 400 39.76 4.68 -39.74
N GLU A 401 40.88 5.26 -40.15
CA GLU A 401 41.14 5.65 -41.54
C GLU A 401 41.13 4.44 -42.47
N PHE A 402 41.76 3.33 -42.06
CA PHE A 402 41.73 2.07 -42.82
C PHE A 402 40.30 1.52 -42.95
N LYS A 403 39.51 1.53 -41.86
CA LYS A 403 38.11 1.09 -41.89
C LYS A 403 37.27 1.98 -42.81
N LEU A 404 37.47 3.30 -42.76
CA LEU A 404 36.78 4.25 -43.63
C LEU A 404 37.16 4.06 -45.11
N GLN A 405 38.44 3.81 -45.40
CA GLN A 405 38.90 3.47 -46.75
C GLN A 405 38.25 2.18 -47.24
N LEU A 406 38.27 1.12 -46.44
CA LEU A 406 37.69 -0.17 -46.80
C LEU A 406 36.17 -0.05 -47.05
N GLN A 407 35.48 0.75 -46.24
CA GLN A 407 34.06 1.00 -46.40
C GLN A 407 33.76 1.80 -47.68
N LYS A 408 34.58 2.82 -47.97
CA LYS A 408 34.50 3.58 -49.24
C LYS A 408 34.75 2.68 -50.45
N GLU A 409 35.76 1.82 -50.41
CA GLU A 409 36.05 0.86 -51.49
C GLU A 409 34.88 -0.09 -51.71
N ARG A 410 34.34 -0.68 -50.64
CA ARG A 410 33.16 -1.54 -50.71
C ARG A 410 31.97 -0.83 -51.34
N ASP A 411 31.70 0.41 -50.94
CA ASP A 411 30.55 1.17 -51.43
C ASP A 411 30.73 1.55 -52.91
N ILE A 412 31.95 1.89 -53.34
CA ILE A 412 32.29 2.09 -54.76
C ILE A 412 32.10 0.80 -55.56
N GLU A 413 32.56 -0.33 -55.04
CA GLU A 413 32.46 -1.63 -55.70
C GLU A 413 31.00 -2.09 -55.82
N LEU A 414 30.19 -1.92 -54.77
CA LEU A 414 28.75 -2.18 -54.81
C LEU A 414 28.05 -1.27 -55.81
N ALA A 415 28.38 0.03 -55.86
CA ALA A 415 27.83 0.94 -56.85
C ALA A 415 28.21 0.50 -58.28
N HIS A 416 29.46 0.06 -58.49
CA HIS A 416 29.91 -0.46 -59.78
C HIS A 416 29.15 -1.72 -60.19
N ILE A 417 28.96 -2.68 -59.27
CA ILE A 417 28.18 -3.90 -59.51
C ILE A 417 26.72 -3.56 -59.85
N ASN A 418 26.11 -2.60 -59.14
CA ASN A 418 24.75 -2.16 -59.42
C ASN A 418 24.64 -1.50 -60.81
N ILE A 419 25.60 -0.64 -61.17
CA ILE A 419 25.67 -0.06 -62.52
C ILE A 419 25.80 -1.16 -63.57
N GLN A 420 26.65 -2.18 -63.34
CA GLN A 420 26.77 -3.31 -64.27
C GLN A 420 25.46 -4.10 -64.39
N LYS A 421 24.74 -4.31 -63.29
CA LYS A 421 23.40 -4.94 -63.30
C LYS A 421 22.41 -4.11 -64.10
N ASP A 422 22.37 -2.80 -63.89
CA ASP A 422 21.46 -1.90 -64.61
C ASP A 422 21.79 -1.83 -66.10
N ILE A 423 23.08 -1.77 -66.45
CA ILE A 423 23.55 -1.88 -67.83
C ILE A 423 23.17 -3.23 -68.42
N ALA A 424 23.39 -4.34 -67.72
CA ALA A 424 23.04 -5.67 -68.20
C ALA A 424 21.52 -5.81 -68.39
N GLN A 425 20.71 -5.23 -67.50
CA GLN A 425 19.26 -5.22 -67.60
C GLN A 425 18.78 -4.35 -68.76
N ALA A 426 19.39 -3.18 -68.98
CA ALA A 426 19.11 -2.33 -70.13
C ALA A 426 19.53 -3.00 -71.44
N GLN A 427 20.72 -3.63 -71.48
CA GLN A 427 21.22 -4.39 -72.63
C GLN A 427 20.29 -5.58 -72.93
N ALA A 428 19.87 -6.33 -71.92
CA ALA A 428 18.90 -7.42 -72.06
C ALA A 428 17.55 -6.90 -72.55
N GLY A 429 17.11 -5.73 -72.08
CA GLY A 429 15.90 -5.05 -72.57
C GLY A 429 15.99 -4.67 -74.05
N VAL A 430 17.09 -4.04 -74.46
CA VAL A 430 17.34 -3.69 -75.87
C VAL A 430 17.43 -4.94 -76.74
N LEU A 431 18.15 -5.98 -76.28
CA LEU A 431 18.24 -7.27 -76.99
C LEU A 431 16.87 -7.95 -77.10
N SER A 432 16.07 -7.93 -76.02
CA SER A 432 14.72 -8.49 -76.01
C SER A 432 13.80 -7.78 -77.00
N GLU A 433 13.79 -6.45 -77.00
CA GLU A 433 12.95 -5.68 -77.93
C GLU A 433 13.46 -5.79 -79.38
N ALA A 434 14.79 -5.84 -79.58
CA ALA A 434 15.40 -6.09 -80.88
C ALA A 434 15.06 -7.49 -81.42
N LEU A 435 15.11 -8.54 -80.60
CA LEU A 435 14.70 -9.90 -80.99
C LEU A 435 13.19 -10.00 -81.23
N LYS A 436 12.38 -9.25 -80.47
CA LYS A 436 10.92 -9.21 -80.62
C LYS A 436 10.48 -8.53 -81.93
N THR A 437 11.22 -7.51 -82.36
CA THR A 437 10.95 -6.77 -83.60
C THR A 437 11.69 -7.33 -84.82
N ALA A 438 12.78 -8.07 -84.61
CA ALA A 438 13.53 -8.72 -85.69
C ALA A 438 12.69 -9.84 -86.33
N LYS A 439 12.32 -9.64 -87.60
CA LYS A 439 11.89 -10.74 -88.47
C LYS A 439 13.12 -11.56 -88.87
N ILE A 440 13.41 -12.59 -88.10
CA ILE A 440 14.54 -13.50 -88.36
C ILE A 440 14.03 -14.63 -89.26
N ASP A 441 14.27 -14.52 -90.58
CA ASP A 441 14.08 -15.63 -91.52
C ASP A 441 15.29 -16.57 -91.43
N ILE A 442 15.16 -17.65 -90.65
CA ILE A 442 16.22 -18.66 -90.47
C ILE A 442 16.15 -19.64 -91.63
N VAL A 443 17.03 -19.48 -92.61
CA VAL A 443 17.19 -20.44 -93.71
C VAL A 443 18.32 -21.42 -93.36
N GLY A 444 17.97 -22.49 -92.64
CA GLY A 444 18.80 -23.70 -92.45
C GLY A 444 19.59 -23.80 -91.14
N GLY A 445 19.35 -24.90 -90.40
CA GLY A 445 20.20 -25.41 -89.30
C GLY A 445 20.19 -24.61 -87.99
N GLU A 446 19.14 -24.79 -87.18
CA GLU A 446 18.88 -24.12 -85.88
C GLU A 446 20.08 -24.11 -84.91
N THR A 447 20.93 -25.15 -84.95
CA THR A 447 22.09 -25.31 -84.06
C THR A 447 23.23 -24.32 -84.32
N MET A 448 23.48 -23.96 -85.58
CA MET A 448 24.60 -23.06 -85.95
C MET A 448 24.30 -21.58 -85.68
N PHE A 449 23.02 -21.22 -85.62
CA PHE A 449 22.57 -19.86 -85.36
C PHE A 449 22.76 -19.47 -83.89
N PHE A 450 22.36 -20.36 -82.97
CA PHE A 450 22.49 -20.13 -81.52
C PHE A 450 23.96 -19.99 -81.10
N GLU A 451 24.84 -20.87 -81.59
CA GLU A 451 26.27 -20.83 -81.26
C GLU A 451 26.94 -19.52 -81.68
N ASN A 452 26.62 -19.00 -82.86
CA ASN A 452 27.27 -17.78 -83.37
C ASN A 452 26.84 -16.51 -82.62
N ILE A 453 25.58 -16.42 -82.21
CA ILE A 453 25.08 -15.27 -81.42
C ILE A 453 25.69 -15.28 -80.01
N VAL A 454 25.70 -16.44 -79.35
CA VAL A 454 26.27 -16.56 -78.00
C VAL A 454 27.77 -16.23 -78.00
N ARG A 455 28.51 -16.67 -79.03
CA ARG A 455 29.96 -16.43 -79.12
C ARG A 455 30.33 -14.97 -79.42
N GLN A 456 29.53 -14.23 -80.19
CA GLN A 456 29.80 -12.81 -80.44
C GLN A 456 29.54 -11.93 -79.23
N VAL A 457 28.50 -12.24 -78.44
CA VAL A 457 28.18 -11.49 -77.21
C VAL A 457 29.22 -11.74 -76.11
N SER A 458 29.79 -12.96 -76.01
CA SER A 458 30.78 -13.29 -74.98
C SER A 458 32.17 -12.69 -75.23
N ASN A 459 32.58 -12.55 -76.50
CA ASN A 459 33.98 -12.24 -76.84
C ASN A 459 34.38 -10.76 -76.63
N SER A 460 33.43 -9.83 -76.49
CA SER A 460 33.75 -8.41 -76.25
C SER A 460 34.04 -8.07 -74.79
N LYS A 461 33.52 -8.85 -73.83
CA LYS A 461 33.66 -8.54 -72.39
C LYS A 461 34.83 -9.29 -71.73
N GLY A 462 35.26 -10.41 -72.29
CA GLY A 462 36.32 -11.24 -71.69
C GLY A 462 37.73 -10.66 -71.81
N PHE A 463 38.01 -9.84 -72.84
CA PHE A 463 39.36 -9.33 -73.09
C PHE A 463 39.73 -8.11 -72.23
N ASP A 464 38.80 -7.16 -72.05
CA ASP A 464 38.99 -6.00 -71.15
C ASP A 464 39.17 -6.45 -69.70
N HIS A 465 38.37 -7.44 -69.26
CA HIS A 465 38.42 -7.92 -67.89
C HIS A 465 39.76 -8.59 -67.53
N LEU A 466 40.45 -9.17 -68.52
CA LEU A 466 41.76 -9.80 -68.33
C LEU A 466 42.90 -8.79 -68.23
N ILE A 467 42.81 -7.66 -68.94
CA ILE A 467 43.85 -6.63 -68.94
C ILE A 467 43.77 -5.78 -67.66
N ASP A 468 42.55 -5.40 -67.24
CA ASP A 468 42.38 -4.54 -66.06
C ASP A 468 42.55 -5.27 -64.73
N ASN A 469 42.20 -6.57 -64.64
CA ASN A 469 42.34 -7.35 -63.40
C ASN A 469 43.67 -8.07 -63.24
N SER A 470 44.52 -8.13 -64.28
CA SER A 470 45.82 -8.79 -64.17
C SER A 470 46.86 -7.85 -63.58
N LYS A 471 47.08 -7.98 -62.27
CA LYS A 471 48.14 -7.25 -61.54
C LYS A 471 49.50 -7.30 -62.23
N HIS A 472 49.81 -8.36 -62.96
CA HIS A 472 51.09 -8.51 -63.67
C HIS A 472 51.13 -7.73 -64.99
N ALA A 473 50.02 -7.65 -65.72
CA ALA A 473 49.92 -6.82 -66.93
C ALA A 473 49.95 -5.33 -66.57
N THR A 474 49.27 -4.93 -65.49
CA THR A 474 49.30 -3.55 -64.97
C THR A 474 50.67 -3.19 -64.42
N ALA A 475 51.38 -4.12 -63.75
CA ALA A 475 52.75 -3.90 -63.28
C ALA A 475 53.75 -3.70 -64.44
N ILE A 476 53.60 -4.45 -65.54
CA ILE A 476 54.43 -4.26 -66.74
C ILE A 476 54.13 -2.90 -67.39
N LYS A 477 52.84 -2.53 -67.55
CA LYS A 477 52.43 -1.21 -68.06
C LYS A 477 53.01 -0.08 -67.20
N ASN A 478 52.87 -0.18 -65.88
CA ASN A 478 53.33 0.85 -64.94
C ASN A 478 54.87 0.91 -64.87
N SER A 479 55.56 -0.21 -65.02
CA SER A 479 57.03 -0.26 -65.04
C SER A 479 57.62 0.25 -66.35
N LEU A 480 56.91 0.12 -67.49
CA LEU A 480 57.41 0.61 -68.78
C LEU A 480 57.08 2.08 -69.03
N ILE A 481 55.91 2.55 -68.59
CA ILE A 481 55.33 3.84 -69.03
C ILE A 481 55.13 4.82 -67.86
N GLY A 482 55.22 4.34 -66.61
CA GLY A 482 54.87 5.12 -65.43
C GLY A 482 53.35 5.31 -65.28
N PRO A 483 52.87 5.79 -64.11
CA PRO A 483 51.44 5.92 -63.81
C PRO A 483 50.68 6.84 -64.78
N ASP A 484 51.38 7.83 -65.36
CA ASP A 484 50.77 8.93 -66.13
C ASP A 484 51.07 8.90 -67.64
N GLY A 485 51.59 7.81 -68.20
CA GLY A 485 51.75 7.72 -69.66
C GLY A 485 52.96 8.48 -70.25
N GLN A 486 53.74 9.20 -69.45
CA GLN A 486 54.81 10.12 -69.88
C GLN A 486 56.16 9.91 -69.18
N GLY A 487 56.47 8.67 -68.75
CA GLY A 487 57.78 8.33 -68.20
C GLY A 487 58.71 7.78 -69.29
N ASP A 488 59.51 8.63 -69.93
CA ASP A 488 60.47 8.17 -70.94
C ASP A 488 61.67 7.49 -70.25
N LEU A 489 61.61 6.16 -70.12
CA LEU A 489 62.66 5.31 -69.56
C LEU A 489 64.03 5.58 -70.23
N ALA A 490 63.99 5.95 -71.51
CA ALA A 490 65.17 6.31 -72.29
C ALA A 490 65.89 7.56 -71.75
N ASP A 491 65.16 8.58 -71.29
CA ASP A 491 65.75 9.83 -70.80
C ASP A 491 66.36 9.67 -69.40
N LYS A 492 65.74 8.87 -68.53
CA LYS A 492 66.32 8.55 -67.22
C LYS A 492 67.58 7.70 -67.32
N VAL A 493 67.59 6.73 -68.23
CA VAL A 493 68.78 5.89 -68.48
C VAL A 493 69.90 6.69 -69.16
N ARG A 494 69.57 7.60 -70.08
CA ARG A 494 70.55 8.50 -70.73
C ARG A 494 71.11 9.52 -69.73
N GLY A 495 70.29 10.11 -68.87
CA GLY A 495 70.73 11.03 -67.82
C GLY A 495 71.66 10.38 -66.78
N LEU A 496 71.43 9.12 -66.43
CA LEU A 496 72.32 8.33 -65.58
C LEU A 496 73.65 7.99 -66.28
N ALA A 497 73.64 7.67 -67.57
CA ALA A 497 74.85 7.39 -68.33
C ALA A 497 75.76 8.63 -68.49
N ASP A 498 75.15 9.80 -68.73
CA ASP A 498 75.87 11.07 -68.90
C ASP A 498 76.41 11.62 -67.57
N LYS A 499 75.65 11.49 -66.46
CA LYS A 499 76.04 11.99 -65.12
C LYS A 499 77.25 11.25 -64.53
N TYR A 500 77.46 9.99 -64.91
CA TYR A 500 78.55 9.15 -64.40
C TYR A 500 79.66 8.85 -65.44
N GLY A 501 79.67 9.57 -66.58
CA GLY A 501 80.79 9.57 -67.52
C GLY A 501 81.07 8.22 -68.20
N ILE A 502 80.05 7.36 -68.36
CA ILE A 502 80.23 6.04 -68.97
C ILE A 502 80.08 6.16 -70.49
N SER A 503 81.18 6.00 -71.22
CA SER A 503 81.15 6.06 -72.68
C SER A 503 80.51 4.81 -73.29
N THR A 504 79.89 4.94 -74.45
CA THR A 504 79.24 3.84 -75.19
C THR A 504 80.19 2.67 -75.51
N ASN A 505 81.51 2.92 -75.49
CA ASN A 505 82.53 1.89 -75.70
C ASN A 505 82.78 1.03 -74.44
N ASP A 506 82.52 1.55 -73.24
CA ASP A 506 82.75 0.83 -71.98
C ASP A 506 81.64 -0.20 -71.67
N ILE A 507 80.44 0.02 -72.22
CA ILE A 507 79.25 -0.83 -71.98
C ILE A 507 79.24 -2.06 -72.89
N LYS A 508 79.90 -1.98 -74.06
CA LYS A 508 79.79 -2.96 -75.15
C LYS A 508 80.31 -4.37 -74.79
N ASN A 509 81.17 -4.49 -73.77
CA ASN A 509 81.79 -5.75 -73.39
C ASN A 509 81.42 -6.26 -71.98
N LEU A 510 80.42 -5.62 -71.33
CA LEU A 510 79.98 -5.98 -69.98
C LEU A 510 78.64 -6.72 -70.01
N THR A 511 78.42 -7.57 -69.00
CA THR A 511 77.09 -8.14 -68.72
C THR A 511 76.22 -7.08 -68.05
N VAL A 512 74.88 -7.22 -68.19
CA VAL A 512 73.92 -6.29 -67.55
C VAL A 512 74.20 -6.13 -66.06
N SER A 513 74.53 -7.22 -65.36
CA SER A 513 74.93 -7.16 -63.95
C SER A 513 76.26 -6.45 -63.72
N ALA A 514 77.27 -6.62 -64.57
CA ALA A 514 78.56 -5.95 -64.42
C ALA A 514 78.46 -4.44 -64.68
N ALA A 515 77.62 -4.03 -65.63
CA ALA A 515 77.34 -2.62 -65.89
C ALA A 515 76.60 -1.96 -64.71
N LEU A 516 75.59 -2.63 -64.15
CA LEU A 516 74.84 -2.15 -62.99
C LEU A 516 75.70 -2.07 -61.72
N ILE A 517 76.63 -3.01 -61.49
CA ILE A 517 77.56 -2.96 -60.37
C ILE A 517 78.54 -1.78 -60.52
N LYS A 518 79.03 -1.51 -61.72
CA LYS A 518 79.91 -0.35 -61.98
C LYS A 518 79.17 0.98 -61.76
N LEU A 519 77.91 1.06 -62.19
CA LEU A 519 77.03 2.21 -61.92
C LEU A 519 76.75 2.36 -60.42
N GLN A 520 76.52 1.25 -59.70
CA GLN A 520 76.33 1.27 -58.26
C GLN A 520 77.57 1.78 -57.53
N GLN A 521 78.76 1.31 -57.90
CA GLN A 521 80.02 1.78 -57.31
C GLN A 521 80.21 3.28 -57.55
N ALA A 522 80.01 3.75 -58.78
CA ALA A 522 80.11 5.17 -59.10
C ALA A 522 79.07 6.04 -58.36
N ALA A 523 77.84 5.53 -58.15
CA ALA A 523 76.81 6.24 -57.39
C ALA A 523 77.10 6.26 -55.88
N THR A 524 77.71 5.20 -55.35
CA THR A 524 78.10 5.08 -53.94
C THR A 524 79.29 6.00 -53.63
N ASP A 525 80.26 6.09 -54.53
CA ASP A 525 81.41 7.00 -54.41
C ASP A 525 81.01 8.49 -54.46
N ALA A 526 79.83 8.80 -54.99
CA ALA A 526 79.28 10.15 -55.07
C ALA A 526 78.27 10.51 -53.95
N GLU A 527 78.13 9.66 -52.92
CA GLU A 527 77.21 9.82 -51.77
C GLU A 527 75.73 10.11 -52.13
N ASN A 528 75.25 9.67 -53.31
CA ASN A 528 73.86 9.85 -53.73
C ASN A 528 73.02 8.59 -53.45
N GLY A 529 72.29 8.60 -52.33
CA GLY A 529 71.48 7.47 -51.85
C GLY A 529 70.29 7.09 -52.75
N GLU A 530 69.65 8.07 -53.40
CA GLU A 530 68.50 7.83 -54.28
C GLU A 530 68.89 7.06 -55.54
N ASP A 531 69.95 7.48 -56.23
CA ASP A 531 70.47 6.81 -57.44
C ASP A 531 70.91 5.37 -57.13
N THR A 532 71.51 5.15 -55.96
CA THR A 532 71.91 3.81 -55.48
C THR A 532 70.71 2.90 -55.23
N SER A 533 69.64 3.44 -54.63
CA SER A 533 68.40 2.69 -54.39
C SER A 533 67.70 2.30 -55.70
N PHE A 534 67.70 3.19 -56.70
CA PHE A 534 67.13 2.95 -58.01
C PHE A 534 67.92 1.88 -58.78
N ILE A 535 69.26 1.94 -58.76
CA ILE A 535 70.13 0.92 -59.39
C ILE A 535 69.91 -0.47 -58.75
N ASN A 536 69.73 -0.55 -57.43
CA ASN A 536 69.40 -1.80 -56.74
C ASN A 536 68.05 -2.38 -57.19
N SER A 537 67.05 -1.53 -57.43
CA SER A 537 65.75 -1.98 -57.94
C SER A 537 65.86 -2.56 -59.37
N LEU A 538 66.65 -1.93 -60.23
CA LEU A 538 66.94 -2.42 -61.58
C LEU A 538 67.75 -3.72 -61.56
N PHE A 539 68.69 -3.86 -60.61
CA PHE A 539 69.42 -5.11 -60.40
C PHE A 539 68.49 -6.25 -60.00
N GLY A 540 67.53 -5.99 -59.10
CA GLY A 540 66.49 -6.94 -58.71
C GLY A 540 65.61 -7.36 -59.89
N LEU A 541 65.19 -6.42 -60.73
CA LEU A 541 64.42 -6.70 -61.94
C LEU A 541 65.20 -7.53 -62.95
N ALA A 542 66.46 -7.20 -63.22
CA ALA A 542 67.32 -7.96 -64.14
C ALA A 542 67.51 -9.41 -63.66
N LYS A 543 67.62 -9.63 -62.35
CA LYS A 543 67.73 -10.96 -61.73
C LYS A 543 66.43 -11.76 -61.86
N ASN A 544 65.29 -11.13 -61.58
CA ASN A 544 63.97 -11.77 -61.70
C ASN A 544 63.62 -12.11 -63.16
N LEU A 545 64.04 -11.28 -64.11
CA LEU A 545 63.86 -11.52 -65.54
C LEU A 545 64.90 -12.51 -66.12
N GLY A 546 65.87 -12.96 -65.34
CA GLY A 546 66.90 -13.93 -65.79
C GLY A 546 67.88 -13.40 -66.83
N ILE A 547 67.94 -12.07 -67.04
CA ILE A 547 68.77 -11.42 -68.06
C ILE A 547 70.10 -10.87 -67.52
N SER A 548 70.35 -11.02 -66.22
CA SER A 548 71.57 -10.58 -65.51
C SER A 548 72.90 -10.96 -66.18
N ASN A 549 73.01 -12.18 -66.72
CA ASN A 549 74.24 -12.72 -67.30
C ASN A 549 74.35 -12.51 -68.82
N LYS A 550 73.40 -11.82 -69.46
CA LYS A 550 73.51 -11.49 -70.88
C LYS A 550 74.48 -10.32 -71.09
N LYS A 551 75.34 -10.44 -72.09
CA LYS A 551 76.15 -9.32 -72.58
C LYS A 551 75.24 -8.28 -73.22
N LEU A 552 75.56 -7.00 -73.01
CA LEU A 552 74.83 -5.86 -73.57
C LEU A 552 75.10 -5.61 -75.07
N SER A 553 75.60 -6.62 -75.79
CA SER A 553 75.89 -6.55 -77.23
C SER A 553 74.69 -6.90 -78.11
#